data_AF-A0AAW6E185-F1
#
_entry.id   AF-A0AAW6E185-F1
#
_cell.length_a   1.000
_cell.length_b   1.000
_cell.length_c   1.000
_cell.angle_alpha   90.00
_cell.angle_beta   90.00
_cell.angle_gamma   90.00
#
_symmetry.space_group_name_H-M   'P 1'
#
loop_
_entity.id
_entity.type
_entity.pdbx_description
1 polymer ?
#
loop_
_entity_poly.entity_id
_entity_poly.type
_entity_poly.pdbx_seq_one_letter_code
_entity_poly.pdbx_strand_id
1 'polypeptide(L)'
;MPLYLSIGMTAKEFWEGDCCLAVAFRKADEMTQKAKREKDNFNAWLTGLYVQEAIASCFSKDGKYPDRPHDIFKADKDPEKTYDDIMRENAEKFRKFAEAFNKERAANKGN
;
A
#
# COMPACT_ATOMS: atom_id res chain seq x y z
N MET A 1 -22.54 -5.13 32.62
CA MET A 1 -21.45 -4.28 33.16
C MET A 1 -20.04 -4.66 32.71
N PRO A 2 -19.63 -5.94 32.56
CA PRO A 2 -18.25 -6.27 32.17
C PRO A 2 -17.77 -5.61 30.87
N LEU A 3 -18.64 -5.53 29.86
CA LEU A 3 -18.35 -4.90 28.57
C LEU A 3 -18.00 -3.41 28.70
N TYR A 4 -18.77 -2.64 29.46
CA TYR A 4 -18.56 -1.19 29.58
C TYR A 4 -17.27 -0.87 30.35
N LEU A 5 -16.94 -1.67 31.37
CA LEU A 5 -15.64 -1.57 32.05
C LEU A 5 -14.48 -1.88 31.10
N SER A 6 -14.60 -2.90 30.23
CA SER A 6 -13.55 -3.22 29.26
C SER A 6 -13.38 -2.15 28.17
N ILE A 7 -14.45 -1.43 27.82
CA ILE A 7 -14.41 -0.31 26.87
C ILE A 7 -13.84 0.96 27.53
N GLY A 8 -13.71 0.99 28.86
CA GLY A 8 -13.12 2.10 29.62
C GLY A 8 -14.13 3.02 30.31
N MET A 9 -15.41 2.64 30.38
CA MET A 9 -16.41 3.36 31.18
C MET A 9 -16.34 2.92 32.64
N THR A 10 -16.29 3.87 33.58
CA THR A 10 -16.31 3.55 35.01
C THR A 10 -17.69 3.13 35.48
N ALA A 11 -17.76 2.37 36.58
CA ALA A 11 -19.04 1.96 37.17
C ALA A 11 -19.90 3.17 37.58
N LYS A 12 -19.25 4.26 38.05
CA LYS A 12 -19.94 5.49 38.44
C LYS A 12 -20.59 6.16 37.22
N GLU A 13 -19.86 6.32 36.13
CA GLU A 13 -20.39 6.88 34.88
C GLU A 13 -21.54 6.05 34.30
N PHE A 14 -21.49 4.72 34.46
CA PHE A 14 -22.55 3.84 33.99
C PHE A 14 -23.86 3.98 34.80
N TRP A 15 -23.75 4.12 36.13
CA TRP A 15 -24.93 4.17 37.01
C TRP A 15 -25.47 5.58 37.24
N GLU A 16 -24.59 6.57 37.32
CA GLU A 16 -24.92 7.96 37.70
C GLU A 16 -24.82 8.94 36.53
N GLY A 17 -24.21 8.54 35.40
CA GLY A 17 -24.01 9.38 34.23
C GLY A 17 -25.25 9.51 33.33
N ASP A 18 -25.08 10.25 32.24
CA ASP A 18 -26.10 10.38 31.19
C ASP A 18 -26.31 9.03 30.48
N CYS A 19 -27.58 8.68 30.22
CA CYS A 19 -27.93 7.48 29.47
C CYS A 19 -27.37 7.49 28.05
N CYS A 20 -27.12 8.67 27.47
CA CYS A 20 -26.48 8.83 26.17
C CYS A 20 -25.00 8.42 26.18
N LEU A 21 -24.35 8.45 27.34
CA LEU A 21 -22.93 8.12 27.47
C LEU A 21 -22.67 6.65 27.11
N ALA A 22 -23.52 5.73 27.58
CA ALA A 22 -23.42 4.31 27.24
C ALA A 22 -23.51 4.05 25.73
N VAL A 23 -24.33 4.83 25.03
CA VAL A 23 -24.46 4.77 23.56
C VAL A 23 -23.20 5.28 22.88
N ALA A 24 -22.64 6.40 23.36
CA ALA A 24 -21.41 6.98 22.81
C ALA A 24 -20.21 6.02 22.95
N PHE A 25 -20.00 5.43 24.12
CA PHE A 25 -18.91 4.47 24.35
C PHE A 25 -19.05 3.21 23.49
N ARG A 26 -20.27 2.68 23.32
CA ARG A 26 -20.51 1.56 22.42
C ARG A 26 -20.15 1.88 20.98
N LYS A 27 -20.56 3.06 20.50
CA LYS A 27 -20.25 3.50 19.14
C LYS A 27 -18.75 3.69 18.94
N ALA A 28 -18.04 4.19 19.95
CA ALA A 28 -16.58 4.32 19.95
C ALA A 28 -15.89 2.96 19.88
N ASP A 29 -16.34 1.97 20.67
CA ASP A 29 -15.84 0.60 20.61
C ASP A 29 -16.09 -0.04 19.24
N GLU A 30 -17.31 0.09 18.69
CA GLU A 30 -17.65 -0.42 17.36
C GLU A 30 -16.72 0.15 16.27
N MET A 31 -16.42 1.45 16.31
CA MET A 31 -15.49 2.11 15.39
C MET A 31 -14.06 1.57 15.57
N THR A 32 -13.59 1.43 16.82
CA THR A 32 -12.27 0.90 17.14
C THR A 32 -12.12 -0.54 16.64
N GLN A 33 -13.12 -1.38 16.89
CA GLN A 33 -13.13 -2.77 16.46
C GLN A 33 -13.20 -2.90 14.95
N LYS A 34 -13.93 -2.01 14.27
CA LYS A 34 -13.93 -1.96 12.80
C LYS A 34 -12.54 -1.62 12.25
N ALA A 35 -11.91 -0.56 12.76
CA ALA A 35 -10.55 -0.18 12.34
C ALA A 35 -9.53 -1.28 12.64
N LYS A 36 -9.67 -1.98 13.77
CA LYS A 36 -8.84 -3.13 14.11
C LYS A 36 -9.01 -4.27 13.11
N ARG A 37 -10.24 -4.65 12.75
CA ARG A 37 -10.50 -5.69 11.74
C ARG A 37 -9.88 -5.34 10.39
N GLU A 38 -9.98 -4.08 9.97
CA GLU A 38 -9.39 -3.61 8.72
C GLU A 38 -7.85 -3.71 8.75
N LYS A 39 -7.23 -3.30 9.86
CA LYS A 39 -5.79 -3.44 10.08
C LYS A 39 -5.35 -4.90 10.09
N ASP A 40 -6.10 -5.77 10.77
CA ASP A 40 -5.77 -7.20 10.86
C ASP A 40 -5.90 -7.88 9.49
N ASN A 41 -6.90 -7.52 8.70
CA ASN A 41 -7.06 -8.01 7.32
C ASN A 41 -5.88 -7.56 6.43
N PHE A 42 -5.47 -6.30 6.53
CA PHE A 42 -4.30 -5.80 5.82
C PHE A 42 -3.01 -6.51 6.23
N ASN A 43 -2.79 -6.71 7.53
CA ASN A 43 -1.64 -7.46 8.05
C ASN A 43 -1.63 -8.91 7.58
N ALA A 44 -2.79 -9.58 7.53
CA ALA A 44 -2.90 -10.94 7.02
C ALA A 44 -2.49 -11.01 5.55
N TRP A 45 -2.93 -10.04 4.74
CA TRP A 45 -2.53 -9.94 3.33
C TRP A 45 -1.02 -9.73 3.15
N LEU A 46 -0.43 -8.80 3.91
CA LEU A 46 1.01 -8.57 3.90
C LEU A 46 1.80 -9.82 4.31
N THR A 47 1.36 -10.49 5.37
CA THR A 47 2.01 -11.73 5.83
C THR A 47 1.93 -12.81 4.75
N GLY A 48 0.78 -12.93 4.09
CA GLY A 48 0.59 -13.84 2.96
C GLY A 48 1.57 -13.57 1.82
N LEU A 49 1.80 -12.30 1.48
CA LEU A 49 2.80 -11.89 0.49
C LEU A 49 4.21 -12.37 0.86
N TYR A 50 4.67 -12.10 2.09
CA TYR A 50 5.99 -12.56 2.53
C TYR A 50 6.10 -14.09 2.56
N VAL A 51 5.04 -14.80 2.97
CA VAL A 51 5.04 -16.27 2.94
C VAL A 51 5.16 -16.78 1.50
N GLN A 52 4.45 -16.16 0.56
CA GLN A 52 4.56 -16.50 -0.87
C GLN A 52 5.98 -16.26 -1.39
N GLU A 53 6.60 -15.14 -1.07
CA GLU A 53 7.98 -14.82 -1.46
C GLU A 53 9.00 -15.79 -0.85
N ALA A 54 8.79 -16.20 0.40
CA ALA A 54 9.63 -17.18 1.08
C ALA A 54 9.51 -18.58 0.44
N ILE A 55 8.30 -18.98 0.06
CA ILE A 55 8.10 -20.23 -0.69
C ILE A 55 8.76 -20.13 -2.06
N ALA A 56 8.54 -19.03 -2.78
CA ALA A 56 9.11 -18.82 -4.11
C ALA A 56 10.64 -18.86 -4.12
N SER A 57 11.30 -18.34 -3.07
CA SER A 57 12.76 -18.37 -2.98
C SER A 57 13.35 -19.77 -2.73
N CYS A 58 12.58 -20.67 -2.13
CA CYS A 58 12.99 -22.06 -1.96
C CYS A 58 12.85 -22.89 -3.24
N PHE A 59 11.85 -22.60 -4.09
CA PHE A 59 11.50 -23.43 -5.24
C PHE A 59 11.92 -22.85 -6.60
N SER A 60 12.17 -21.55 -6.70
CA SER A 60 12.59 -20.88 -7.95
C SER A 60 14.03 -20.40 -7.85
N LYS A 61 14.81 -20.58 -8.93
CA LYS A 61 16.18 -20.04 -9.03
C LYS A 61 16.20 -18.50 -9.05
N ASP A 62 15.10 -17.89 -9.50
CA ASP A 62 14.95 -16.43 -9.62
C ASP A 62 14.16 -15.83 -8.45
N GLY A 63 13.53 -16.67 -7.61
CA GLY A 63 12.82 -16.22 -6.43
C GLY A 63 13.81 -15.79 -5.36
N LYS A 64 13.74 -14.53 -4.91
CA LYS A 64 14.52 -14.03 -3.77
C LYS A 64 13.58 -13.46 -2.73
N TYR A 65 13.82 -13.83 -1.48
CA TYR A 65 13.14 -13.20 -0.37
C TYR A 65 13.71 -11.79 -0.17
N PRO A 66 12.86 -10.77 0.07
CA PRO A 66 13.34 -9.41 0.22
C PRO A 66 14.15 -9.23 1.51
N ASP A 67 15.30 -8.54 1.42
CA ASP A 67 16.16 -8.25 2.57
C ASP A 67 15.56 -7.17 3.51
N ARG A 68 14.58 -6.41 3.03
CA ARG A 68 13.93 -5.32 3.76
C ARG A 68 12.42 -5.37 3.57
N PRO A 69 11.63 -4.90 4.54
CA PRO A 69 10.19 -4.84 4.41
C PRO A 69 9.75 -4.01 3.19
N HIS A 70 8.71 -4.48 2.51
CA HIS A 70 8.01 -3.74 1.46
C HIS A 70 7.50 -2.42 2.02
N ASP A 71 7.76 -1.34 1.27
CA ASP A 71 7.32 -0.01 1.68
C ASP A 71 5.90 0.25 1.17
N ILE A 72 4.92 -0.21 1.95
CA ILE A 72 3.50 -0.22 1.56
C ILE A 72 2.82 1.13 1.78
N PHE A 73 3.42 1.98 2.62
CA PHE A 73 2.87 3.29 2.99
C PHE A 73 3.58 4.45 2.30
N LYS A 74 4.30 4.20 1.19
CA LYS A 74 4.71 5.28 0.29
C LYS A 74 3.49 5.89 -0.39
N ALA A 75 2.76 6.71 0.35
CA ALA A 75 2.20 7.92 -0.20
C ALA A 75 3.39 8.77 -0.68
N ASP A 76 3.46 9.02 -1.97
CA ASP A 76 4.23 10.11 -2.57
C ASP A 76 5.72 10.19 -2.19
N LYS A 77 6.47 9.12 -2.46
CA LYS A 77 7.93 9.26 -2.68
C LYS A 77 8.30 8.96 -4.12
N ASP A 78 7.83 9.84 -4.99
CA ASP A 78 8.63 10.31 -6.10
C ASP A 78 8.35 11.82 -6.33
N PRO A 79 9.07 12.74 -5.68
CA PRO A 79 9.16 14.11 -6.15
C PRO A 79 10.40 14.32 -7.04
N GLU A 80 10.96 13.28 -7.68
CA GLU A 80 12.26 13.42 -8.36
C GLU A 80 12.20 13.43 -9.89
N LYS A 81 11.01 13.32 -10.49
CA LYS A 81 10.79 13.76 -11.88
C LYS A 81 9.54 14.60 -11.99
N THR A 82 9.74 15.90 -12.24
CA THR A 82 8.64 16.78 -12.67
C THR A 82 8.06 16.21 -13.97
N TYR A 83 6.78 16.49 -14.27
CA TYR A 83 6.16 16.07 -15.55
C TYR A 83 7.04 16.42 -16.77
N ASP A 84 7.74 17.55 -16.71
CA ASP A 84 8.69 18.01 -17.72
C ASP A 84 9.92 17.08 -17.88
N ASP A 85 10.40 16.46 -16.80
CA ASP A 85 11.52 15.51 -16.85
C ASP A 85 11.11 14.20 -17.53
N ILE A 86 9.89 13.74 -17.26
CA ILE A 86 9.30 12.56 -17.90
C ILE A 86 9.11 12.84 -19.40
N MET A 87 8.62 14.02 -19.76
CA MET A 87 8.41 14.40 -21.16
C MET A 87 9.71 14.54 -21.95
N ARG A 88 10.75 15.10 -21.33
CA ARG A 88 12.07 15.22 -21.95
C ARG A 88 12.71 13.85 -22.21
N GLU A 89 12.65 12.94 -21.23
CA GLU A 89 13.16 11.57 -21.39
C GLU A 89 12.42 10.82 -22.51
N ASN A 90 11.10 10.98 -22.58
CA ASN A 90 10.28 10.34 -23.61
C ASN A 90 10.54 10.93 -25.01
N ALA A 91 10.73 12.24 -25.12
CA ALA A 91 11.10 12.90 -26.37
C ALA A 91 12.47 12.42 -26.88
N GLU A 92 13.46 12.26 -26.00
CA GLU A 92 14.78 11.73 -26.37
C GLU A 92 14.71 10.27 -26.83
N LYS A 93 13.94 9.42 -26.14
CA LYS A 93 13.68 8.04 -26.56
C LYS A 93 13.02 7.99 -27.93
N PHE A 94 12.01 8.85 -28.16
CA PHE A 94 11.32 8.93 -29.44
C PHE A 94 12.24 9.42 -30.56
N ARG A 95 13.11 10.40 -30.29
CA ARG A 95 14.09 10.89 -31.28
C ARG A 95 15.04 9.79 -31.72
N LYS A 96 15.63 9.04 -30.76
CA LYS A 96 16.51 7.91 -31.05
C LYS A 96 15.79 6.83 -31.86
N PHE A 97 14.53 6.55 -31.54
CA PHE A 97 13.70 5.61 -32.29
C PHE A 97 13.48 6.09 -33.74
N ALA A 98 13.12 7.36 -33.94
CA ALA A 98 12.90 7.94 -35.26
C ALA A 98 14.18 7.96 -36.11
N GLU A 99 15.34 8.28 -35.50
CA GLU A 99 16.65 8.23 -36.16
C GLU A 99 16.99 6.80 -36.62
N ALA A 100 16.77 5.80 -35.77
CA ALA A 100 16.98 4.40 -36.11
C ALA A 100 16.05 3.95 -37.26
N PHE A 101 14.77 4.29 -37.18
CA PHE A 101 13.78 3.96 -38.21
C PHE A 101 14.09 4.62 -39.56
N ASN A 102 14.52 5.89 -39.54
CA ASN A 102 14.94 6.61 -40.74
C ASN A 102 16.21 6.01 -41.36
N LYS A 103 17.16 5.54 -40.54
CA LYS A 103 18.36 4.86 -41.00
C LYS A 103 18.03 3.51 -41.65
N GLU A 104 17.13 2.72 -41.06
CA GLU A 104 16.63 1.48 -41.67
C GLU A 104 15.92 1.75 -43.00
N ARG A 105 15.05 2.76 -43.05
CA ARG A 105 14.32 3.12 -44.27
C ARG A 105 15.23 3.66 -45.37
N ALA A 106 16.29 4.39 -45.01
CA ALA A 106 17.30 4.87 -45.96
C ALA A 106 18.15 3.71 -46.51
N ALA A 107 18.55 2.76 -45.66
CA ALA A 107 19.26 1.56 -46.08
C ALA A 107 18.41 0.70 -47.03
N ASN A 108 17.09 0.62 -46.80
CA ASN A 108 16.18 -0.15 -47.65
C ASN A 108 15.78 0.55 -48.98
N LYS A 109 16.06 1.85 -49.13
CA LYS A 109 15.82 2.63 -50.36
C LYS A 109 17.01 2.67 -51.32
N GLY A 110 18.18 2.24 -50.86
CA GLY A 110 19.44 2.20 -51.62
C GLY A 110 19.79 0.83 -52.20
N ASN A 111 18.84 -0.12 -52.20
CA ASN A 111 18.97 -1.45 -52.80
C ASN A 111 17.99 -1.60 -53.98
#